data_AF-A0A3D4F104-F1
#
_entry.id   AF-A0A3D4F104-F1
#
_cell.length_a   1.000
_cell.length_b   1.000
_cell.length_c   1.000
_cell.angle_alpha   90.00
_cell.angle_beta   90.00
_cell.angle_gamma   90.00
#
_symmetry.space_group_name_H-M   'P 1'
#
loop_
_entity.id
_entity.type
_entity.pdbx_description
1 polymer ?
#
loop_
_entity_poly.entity_id
_entity_poly.type
_entity_poly.pdbx_seq_one_letter_code
_entity_poly.pdbx_strand_id
1 'polypeptide(L)'
;MTPLTFAPGSEAMSRTIDFDQVNKWEIRDGRDFAVIDHLEAFDPFFLSIATVTNQWLFCSSNGSLSAGRENPEKALFPYLTVDKILGNWNETGPFTAIECEGKIWHPSWPTAIHTTPIRRRLLKSFLGEELIFEEWNETSKLHFSYHWQLSEKFGFVRKVKITNEGNETKNFRIVDGLQDLQVPGVSQRLHLDLSCLADAYKMSEVCCEGR
;
A
#
# COMPACT_ATOMS: atom_id res chain seq x y z
N MET A 1 1.93 64.37 14.90
CA MET A 1 1.41 63.08 14.40
C MET A 1 0.08 63.36 13.74
N THR A 2 0.05 63.39 12.41
CA THR A 2 -1.18 63.56 11.64
C THR A 2 -1.68 62.15 11.29
N PRO A 3 -2.91 61.76 11.66
CA PRO A 3 -3.42 60.44 11.29
C PRO A 3 -3.73 60.42 9.79
N LEU A 4 -3.31 59.35 9.11
CA LEU A 4 -3.69 59.08 7.73
C LEU A 4 -5.15 58.63 7.70
N THR A 5 -6.01 59.45 7.12
CA THR A 5 -7.41 59.12 6.83
C THR A 5 -7.46 58.19 5.62
N PHE A 6 -7.87 56.93 5.80
CA PHE A 6 -8.17 56.04 4.68
C PHE A 6 -9.55 56.39 4.10
N ALA A 7 -9.63 56.55 2.77
CA ALA A 7 -10.88 56.77 2.05
C ALA A 7 -11.75 55.49 2.08
N PRO A 8 -13.08 55.59 2.25
CA PRO A 8 -13.96 54.43 2.18
C PRO A 8 -14.29 54.15 0.71
N GLY A 9 -13.81 53.02 0.19
CA GLY A 9 -14.11 52.63 -1.19
C GLY A 9 -13.17 51.57 -1.74
N SER A 10 -13.19 50.37 -1.16
CA SER A 10 -12.82 49.18 -1.93
C SER A 10 -13.83 48.10 -1.59
N GLU A 11 -14.82 47.90 -2.46
CA GLU A 11 -15.53 46.62 -2.51
C GLU A 11 -14.47 45.54 -2.69
N ALA A 12 -14.27 44.75 -1.64
CA ALA A 12 -13.49 43.54 -1.73
C ALA A 12 -14.25 42.57 -2.63
N MET A 13 -14.01 42.64 -3.95
CA MET A 13 -14.29 41.52 -4.83
C MET A 13 -13.38 40.38 -4.37
N SER A 14 -13.90 39.55 -3.47
CA SER A 14 -13.35 38.22 -3.21
C SER A 14 -13.50 37.42 -4.50
N ARG A 15 -12.54 37.58 -5.41
CA ARG A 15 -12.34 36.65 -6.52
C ARG A 15 -11.82 35.37 -5.89
N THR A 16 -12.73 34.47 -5.53
CA THR A 16 -12.38 33.09 -5.24
C THR A 16 -11.78 32.54 -6.53
N ILE A 17 -10.47 32.28 -6.50
CA ILE A 17 -9.79 31.58 -7.58
C ILE A 17 -10.26 30.13 -7.45
N ASP A 18 -11.02 29.67 -8.43
CA ASP A 18 -11.38 28.26 -8.53
C ASP A 18 -10.17 27.51 -9.10
N PHE A 19 -9.66 26.55 -8.34
CA PHE A 19 -8.57 25.69 -8.79
C PHE A 19 -9.18 24.40 -9.31
N ASP A 20 -8.74 23.95 -10.48
CA ASP A 20 -9.15 22.65 -10.99
C ASP A 20 -8.85 21.57 -9.94
N GLN A 21 -9.82 20.69 -9.71
CA GLN A 21 -9.59 19.53 -8.85
C GLN A 21 -8.51 18.64 -9.47
N VAL A 22 -7.32 18.70 -8.88
CA VAL A 22 -6.17 17.89 -9.31
C VAL A 22 -6.31 16.43 -8.84
N ASN A 23 -7.04 16.21 -7.74
CA ASN A 23 -7.21 14.89 -7.13
C ASN A 23 -8.64 14.37 -7.35
N LYS A 24 -8.74 13.13 -7.82
CA LYS A 24 -10.00 12.37 -7.82
C LYS A 24 -10.23 11.82 -6.40
N TRP A 25 -11.45 11.97 -5.89
CA TRP A 25 -11.86 11.47 -4.59
C TRP A 25 -12.99 10.45 -4.72
N GLU A 26 -12.96 9.39 -3.92
CA GLU A 26 -14.01 8.38 -3.81
C GLU A 26 -14.41 8.17 -2.34
N ILE A 27 -15.71 8.02 -2.07
CA ILE A 27 -16.21 7.62 -0.75
C ILE A 27 -16.37 6.10 -0.72
N ARG A 28 -15.73 5.43 0.25
CA ARG A 28 -15.90 4.00 0.52
C ARG A 28 -16.16 3.76 1.98
N ASP A 29 -17.24 3.04 2.29
CA ASP A 29 -17.69 2.75 3.66
C ASP A 29 -17.76 4.02 4.55
N GLY A 30 -18.19 5.14 3.96
CA GLY A 30 -18.30 6.44 4.64
C GLY A 30 -16.99 7.19 4.87
N ARG A 31 -15.88 6.79 4.22
CA ARG A 31 -14.57 7.45 4.31
C ARG A 31 -14.13 7.97 2.96
N ASP A 32 -13.47 9.13 2.95
CA ASP A 32 -12.92 9.75 1.75
C ASP A 32 -11.53 9.19 1.42
N PHE A 33 -11.33 8.85 0.15
CA PHE A 33 -10.07 8.36 -0.40
C PHE A 33 -9.63 9.22 -1.57
N ALA A 34 -8.37 9.67 -1.53
CA ALA A 34 -7.70 10.19 -2.71
C ALA A 34 -7.35 9.02 -3.63
N VAL A 35 -7.65 9.15 -4.92
CA VAL A 35 -7.50 8.08 -5.91
C VAL A 35 -6.44 8.45 -6.93
N ILE A 36 -5.47 7.58 -7.09
CA ILE A 36 -4.54 7.56 -8.22
C ILE A 36 -5.00 6.45 -9.15
N ASP A 37 -5.55 6.84 -10.29
CA ASP A 37 -5.96 5.94 -11.36
C ASP A 37 -4.79 5.68 -12.33
N HIS A 38 -4.89 4.61 -13.11
CA HIS A 38 -3.87 4.22 -14.11
C HIS A 38 -2.46 4.10 -13.53
N LEU A 39 -2.33 3.55 -12.32
CA LEU A 39 -1.06 3.44 -11.61
C LEU A 39 -0.02 2.61 -12.38
N GLU A 40 -0.45 1.73 -13.29
CA GLU A 40 0.41 0.94 -14.18
C GLU A 40 1.28 1.79 -15.11
N ALA A 41 0.92 3.06 -15.33
CA ALA A 41 1.65 4.02 -16.18
C ALA A 41 2.68 4.86 -15.41
N PHE A 42 2.82 4.65 -14.10
CA PHE A 42 3.75 5.40 -13.25
C PHE A 42 4.98 4.55 -12.91
N ASP A 43 6.14 5.21 -12.82
CA ASP A 43 7.26 4.62 -12.12
C ASP A 43 6.90 4.42 -10.63
N PRO A 44 7.36 3.33 -9.99
CA PRO A 44 7.12 3.11 -8.57
C PRO A 44 7.63 4.29 -7.73
N PHE A 45 6.81 4.74 -6.78
CA PHE A 45 7.12 5.86 -5.91
C PHE A 45 6.83 5.52 -4.44
N PHE A 46 7.45 6.28 -3.55
CA PHE A 46 7.40 6.03 -2.12
C PHE A 46 6.25 6.77 -1.44
N LEU A 47 5.58 6.08 -0.52
CA LEU A 47 4.43 6.52 0.26
C LEU A 47 4.74 6.34 1.75
N SER A 48 4.26 7.28 2.55
CA SER A 48 4.29 7.18 4.01
C SER A 48 2.88 7.22 4.58
N ILE A 49 2.62 6.32 5.51
CA ILE A 49 1.39 6.19 6.29
C ILE A 49 1.82 6.31 7.75
N ALA A 50 1.43 7.44 8.34
CA ALA A 50 1.62 7.72 9.74
C ALA A 50 0.25 7.84 10.40
N THR A 51 0.10 7.18 11.54
CA THR A 51 -1.12 7.26 12.34
C THR A 51 -0.85 8.05 13.61
N VAL A 52 -1.92 8.47 14.28
CA VAL A 52 -1.85 9.10 15.61
C VAL A 52 -1.42 8.12 16.71
N THR A 53 -1.32 6.83 16.40
CA THR A 53 -0.86 5.79 17.33
C THR A 53 0.67 5.63 17.21
N ASN A 54 1.21 4.46 17.54
CA ASN A 54 2.62 4.14 17.40
C ASN A 54 2.95 3.37 16.10
N GLN A 55 2.03 3.25 15.14
CA GLN A 55 2.28 2.50 13.91
C GLN A 55 2.84 3.38 12.80
N TRP A 56 3.86 2.87 12.12
CA TRP A 56 4.42 3.44 10.90
C TRP A 56 4.39 2.41 9.78
N LEU A 57 4.03 2.85 8.56
CA LEU A 57 4.06 2.05 7.35
C LEU A 57 4.61 2.91 6.21
N PHE A 58 5.73 2.46 5.66
CA PHE A 58 6.38 3.02 4.50
C PHE A 58 6.23 2.04 3.35
N CYS A 59 5.69 2.45 2.21
CA CYS A 59 5.47 1.51 1.11
C CYS A 59 5.75 2.13 -0.24
N SER A 60 6.05 1.26 -1.19
CA SER A 60 6.09 1.58 -2.60
C SER A 60 4.68 1.49 -3.19
N SER A 61 4.42 2.28 -4.23
CA SER A 61 3.19 2.17 -5.03
C SER A 61 3.06 0.83 -5.77
N ASN A 62 4.13 0.02 -5.85
CA ASN A 62 4.07 -1.37 -6.34
C ASN A 62 3.94 -2.42 -5.23
N GLY A 63 3.74 -2.02 -3.98
CA GLY A 63 3.34 -2.91 -2.89
C GLY A 63 4.42 -3.36 -1.91
N SER A 64 5.73 -3.23 -2.22
CA SER A 64 6.77 -3.44 -1.20
C SER A 64 6.61 -2.46 -0.05
N LEU A 65 7.05 -2.87 1.14
CA LEU A 65 6.92 -2.03 2.32
C LEU A 65 7.98 -2.31 3.39
N SER A 66 8.10 -1.34 4.27
CA SER A 66 8.62 -1.49 5.63
C SER A 66 7.56 -0.98 6.59
N ALA A 67 7.26 -1.73 7.64
CA ALA A 67 6.28 -1.31 8.64
C ALA A 67 6.64 -1.81 10.02
N GLY A 68 6.18 -1.14 11.06
CA GLY A 68 6.44 -1.53 12.44
C GLY A 68 5.76 -0.62 13.47
N ARG A 69 6.11 -0.80 14.74
CA ARG A 69 5.58 0.01 15.83
C ARG A 69 6.71 0.72 16.56
N GLU A 70 6.47 1.96 16.99
CA GLU A 70 7.34 2.82 17.78
C GLU A 70 8.64 3.24 17.07
N ASN A 71 9.49 2.28 16.69
CA ASN A 71 10.81 2.51 16.11
C ASN A 71 11.26 1.31 15.24
N PRO A 72 12.35 1.46 14.46
CA PRO A 72 12.85 0.41 13.58
C PRO A 72 13.30 -0.89 14.26
N GLU A 73 13.63 -0.91 15.55
CA GLU A 73 14.00 -2.14 16.28
C GLU A 73 12.78 -3.05 16.51
N LYS A 74 11.57 -2.53 16.30
CA LYS A 74 10.29 -3.26 16.39
C LYS A 74 9.59 -3.31 15.02
N ALA A 75 10.38 -3.38 13.96
CA ALA A 75 9.87 -3.51 12.60
C ALA A 75 9.26 -4.91 12.37
N LEU A 76 8.12 -4.94 11.67
CA LEU A 76 7.47 -6.15 11.17
C LEU A 76 8.11 -6.62 9.85
N PHE A 77 8.54 -5.68 9.02
CA PHE A 77 9.28 -5.89 7.77
C PHE A 77 10.60 -5.13 7.85
N PRO A 78 11.69 -5.58 7.19
CA PRO A 78 12.99 -4.95 7.35
C PRO A 78 12.96 -3.45 7.09
N TYR A 79 13.62 -2.68 7.97
CA TYR A 79 13.70 -1.22 7.85
C TYR A 79 14.88 -0.82 6.98
N LEU A 80 14.60 -0.58 5.70
CA LEU A 80 15.60 -0.31 4.66
C LEU A 80 15.47 1.13 4.14
N THR A 81 16.46 1.55 3.36
CA THR A 81 16.41 2.81 2.61
C THR A 81 15.36 2.75 1.51
N VAL A 82 14.87 3.92 1.08
CA VAL A 82 13.77 4.03 0.09
C VAL A 82 14.07 3.28 -1.20
N ASP A 83 15.29 3.39 -1.74
CA ASP A 83 15.74 2.67 -2.93
C ASP A 83 15.61 1.16 -2.80
N LYS A 84 16.00 0.62 -1.64
CA LYS A 84 15.88 -0.82 -1.33
C LYS A 84 14.43 -1.24 -1.14
N ILE A 85 13.61 -0.42 -0.47
CA ILE A 85 12.17 -0.69 -0.35
C ILE A 85 11.54 -0.77 -1.74
N LEU A 86 11.78 0.21 -2.62
CA LEU A 86 11.25 0.19 -3.99
C LEU A 86 11.72 -1.04 -4.79
N GLY A 87 12.98 -1.47 -4.57
CA GLY A 87 13.58 -2.63 -5.22
C GLY A 87 13.05 -4.00 -4.78
N ASN A 88 12.59 -4.13 -3.53
CA ASN A 88 12.21 -5.41 -2.91
C ASN A 88 10.74 -5.82 -3.14
N TRP A 89 10.11 -5.38 -4.24
CA TRP A 89 8.68 -5.62 -4.55
C TRP A 89 8.28 -7.10 -4.64
N ASN A 90 9.21 -8.00 -4.92
CA ASN A 90 8.98 -9.45 -4.96
C ASN A 90 9.53 -10.20 -3.75
N GLU A 91 10.21 -9.53 -2.83
CA GLU A 91 10.92 -10.17 -1.71
C GLU A 91 10.30 -9.85 -0.36
N THR A 92 9.82 -8.61 -0.17
CA THR A 92 9.32 -8.13 1.12
C THR A 92 7.88 -7.63 1.00
N GLY A 93 6.99 -8.15 1.85
CA GLY A 93 5.60 -7.67 1.93
C GLY A 93 4.55 -8.61 1.33
N PRO A 94 3.45 -8.08 0.76
CA PRO A 94 2.43 -8.88 0.08
C PRO A 94 3.01 -9.74 -1.04
N PHE A 95 2.61 -11.01 -1.05
CA PHE A 95 2.79 -11.89 -2.18
C PHE A 95 1.44 -12.48 -2.56
N THR A 96 1.10 -12.40 -3.84
CA THR A 96 -0.12 -12.99 -4.39
C THR A 96 0.19 -13.63 -5.75
N ALA A 97 -0.26 -14.87 -5.92
CA ALA A 97 -0.24 -15.59 -7.19
C ALA A 97 -1.63 -16.22 -7.41
N ILE A 98 -2.25 -15.93 -8.53
CA ILE A 98 -3.57 -16.43 -8.90
C ILE A 98 -3.43 -17.23 -10.19
N GLU A 99 -3.67 -18.53 -10.13
CA GLU A 99 -3.76 -19.38 -11.31
C GLU A 99 -5.22 -19.50 -11.75
N CYS A 100 -5.50 -19.13 -13.00
CA CYS A 100 -6.82 -19.20 -13.60
C CYS A 100 -6.66 -19.66 -15.06
N GLU A 101 -7.40 -20.68 -15.46
CA GLU A 101 -7.42 -21.20 -16.85
C GLU A 101 -6.02 -21.56 -17.40
N GLY A 102 -5.13 -22.08 -16.54
CA GLY A 102 -3.77 -22.47 -16.91
C GLY A 102 -2.78 -21.30 -17.00
N LYS A 103 -3.17 -20.08 -16.64
CA LYS A 103 -2.30 -18.89 -16.60
C LYS A 103 -2.13 -18.40 -15.18
N ILE A 104 -0.91 -18.01 -14.82
CA ILE A 104 -0.60 -17.42 -13.51
C ILE A 104 -0.54 -15.90 -13.68
N TRP A 105 -1.27 -15.22 -12.81
CA TRP A 105 -1.25 -13.76 -12.67
C TRP A 105 -0.69 -13.41 -11.29
N HIS A 106 0.27 -12.49 -11.28
CA HIS A 106 0.84 -11.92 -10.06
C HIS A 106 0.46 -10.45 -9.93
N PRO A 107 -0.59 -10.13 -9.16
CA PRO A 107 -0.94 -8.74 -8.87
C PRO A 107 0.24 -7.97 -8.26
N SER A 108 0.27 -6.66 -8.46
CA SER A 108 1.29 -5.71 -7.97
C SER A 108 2.69 -5.84 -8.55
N TRP A 109 3.02 -6.94 -9.24
CA TRP A 109 4.34 -7.09 -9.90
C TRP A 109 4.54 -6.04 -11.01
N PRO A 110 5.77 -5.62 -11.36
CA PRO A 110 6.02 -4.54 -12.32
C PRO A 110 5.24 -4.68 -13.64
N THR A 111 4.68 -3.58 -14.17
CA THR A 111 3.85 -3.62 -15.38
C THR A 111 4.53 -4.33 -16.55
N ALA A 112 5.85 -4.14 -16.70
CA ALA A 112 6.66 -4.68 -17.80
C ALA A 112 6.71 -6.22 -17.89
N ILE A 113 6.39 -6.94 -16.80
CA ILE A 113 6.42 -8.41 -16.81
C ILE A 113 5.06 -9.04 -17.13
N HIS A 114 3.99 -8.25 -17.18
CA HIS A 114 2.66 -8.75 -17.49
C HIS A 114 2.51 -9.00 -18.99
N THR A 115 2.04 -10.19 -19.37
CA THR A 115 1.75 -10.54 -20.77
C THR A 115 0.35 -10.11 -21.20
N THR A 116 -0.48 -9.64 -20.27
CA THR A 116 -1.87 -9.23 -20.50
C THR A 116 -2.07 -7.81 -19.99
N PRO A 117 -2.98 -7.02 -20.60
CA PRO A 117 -3.30 -5.70 -20.08
C PRO A 117 -3.82 -5.78 -18.64
N ILE A 118 -3.29 -4.89 -17.81
CA ILE A 118 -3.74 -4.67 -16.45
C ILE A 118 -4.14 -3.22 -16.27
N ARG A 119 -5.01 -2.98 -15.30
CA ARG A 119 -5.33 -1.63 -14.82
C ARG A 119 -5.14 -1.60 -13.32
N ARG A 120 -4.57 -0.52 -12.78
CA ARG A 120 -4.27 -0.38 -11.36
C ARG A 120 -4.79 0.92 -10.78
N ARG A 121 -5.19 0.85 -9.51
CA ARG A 121 -5.49 2.02 -8.69
C ARG A 121 -4.81 1.93 -7.35
N LEU A 122 -4.44 3.09 -6.83
CA LEU A 122 -4.02 3.28 -5.46
C LEU A 122 -4.97 4.27 -4.80
N LEU A 123 -5.56 3.88 -3.68
CA LEU A 123 -6.40 4.74 -2.87
C LEU A 123 -5.79 4.94 -1.51
N LYS A 124 -5.67 6.18 -1.08
CA LYS A 124 -5.20 6.54 0.26
C LYS A 124 -6.30 7.30 0.99
N SER A 125 -6.62 6.89 2.21
CA SER A 125 -7.62 7.61 2.99
C SER A 125 -7.14 9.04 3.31
N PHE A 126 -8.11 9.93 3.48
CA PHE A 126 -7.88 11.34 3.83
C PHE A 126 -7.00 11.48 5.07
N LEU A 127 -7.35 10.75 6.15
CA LEU A 127 -6.57 10.73 7.39
C LEU A 127 -5.26 9.93 7.28
N GLY A 128 -5.13 9.12 6.24
CA GLY A 128 -3.89 8.43 5.91
C GLY A 128 -3.59 7.19 6.73
N GLU A 129 -4.57 6.62 7.41
CA GLU A 129 -4.46 5.32 8.12
C GLU A 129 -4.78 4.09 7.27
N GLU A 130 -5.25 4.31 6.03
CA GLU A 130 -5.69 3.24 5.12
C GLU A 130 -5.10 3.40 3.73
N LEU A 131 -4.77 2.26 3.13
CA LEU A 131 -4.25 2.16 1.77
C LEU A 131 -4.86 0.96 1.06
N ILE A 132 -5.44 1.20 -0.11
CA ILE A 132 -6.06 0.18 -0.93
C ILE A 132 -5.33 0.13 -2.27
N PHE A 133 -4.86 -1.06 -2.62
CA PHE A 133 -4.34 -1.35 -3.94
C PHE A 133 -5.37 -2.19 -4.68
N GLU A 134 -5.63 -1.82 -5.93
CA GLU A 134 -6.55 -2.54 -6.80
C GLU A 134 -5.86 -2.83 -8.13
N GLU A 135 -6.04 -4.04 -8.64
CA GLU A 135 -5.58 -4.44 -9.95
C GLU A 135 -6.62 -5.30 -10.66
N TRP A 136 -6.91 -4.95 -11.91
CA TRP A 136 -7.74 -5.73 -12.81
C TRP A 136 -6.85 -6.41 -13.84
N ASN A 137 -7.06 -7.71 -14.03
CA ASN A 137 -6.58 -8.41 -15.20
C ASN A 137 -7.66 -8.37 -16.29
N GLU A 138 -7.40 -7.60 -17.34
CA GLU A 138 -8.42 -7.33 -18.36
C GLU A 138 -8.74 -8.55 -19.24
N THR A 139 -7.87 -9.56 -19.26
CA THR A 139 -8.10 -10.79 -20.01
C THR A 139 -8.95 -11.78 -19.21
N SER A 140 -8.58 -12.04 -17.96
CA SER A 140 -9.32 -13.00 -17.12
C SER A 140 -10.57 -12.39 -16.48
N LYS A 141 -10.75 -11.06 -16.53
CA LYS A 141 -11.82 -10.33 -15.85
C LYS A 141 -11.85 -10.57 -14.33
N LEU A 142 -10.67 -10.84 -13.78
CA LEU A 142 -10.47 -10.91 -12.33
C LEU A 142 -10.01 -9.55 -11.82
N HIS A 143 -10.59 -9.15 -10.70
CA HIS A 143 -10.21 -7.97 -9.93
C HIS A 143 -9.66 -8.43 -8.58
N PHE A 144 -8.42 -8.08 -8.32
CA PHE A 144 -7.75 -8.30 -7.05
C PHE A 144 -7.59 -6.98 -6.33
N SER A 145 -7.90 -6.96 -5.04
CA SER A 145 -7.59 -5.82 -4.19
C SER A 145 -7.09 -6.26 -2.81
N TYR A 146 -6.21 -5.45 -2.25
CA TYR A 146 -5.86 -5.56 -0.84
C TYR A 146 -5.85 -4.20 -0.15
N HIS A 147 -6.28 -4.23 1.09
CA HIS A 147 -6.52 -3.06 1.92
C HIS A 147 -5.71 -3.19 3.22
N TRP A 148 -4.74 -2.30 3.40
CA TRP A 148 -4.05 -2.10 4.66
C TRP A 148 -4.83 -1.16 5.56
N GLN A 149 -5.15 -1.63 6.76
CA GLN A 149 -5.76 -0.84 7.84
C GLN A 149 -4.88 -0.93 9.09
N LEU A 150 -4.54 0.23 9.65
CA LEU A 150 -3.78 0.31 10.89
C LEU A 150 -4.73 0.30 12.09
N SER A 151 -4.52 -0.66 13.00
CA SER A 151 -5.36 -0.87 14.17
C SER A 151 -4.50 -0.88 15.43
N GLU A 152 -4.75 0.03 16.37
CA GLU A 152 -4.02 0.07 17.65
C GLU A 152 -3.98 -1.30 18.36
N LYS A 153 -5.13 -1.99 18.36
CA LYS A 153 -5.35 -3.27 19.02
C LYS A 153 -4.73 -4.46 18.26
N PHE A 154 -4.92 -4.51 16.94
CA PHE A 154 -4.55 -5.69 16.12
C PHE A 154 -3.27 -5.51 15.31
N GLY A 155 -2.66 -4.32 15.32
CA GLY A 155 -1.49 -4.01 14.51
C GLY A 155 -1.87 -3.69 13.07
N PHE A 156 -1.32 -4.45 12.12
CA PHE A 156 -1.54 -4.25 10.69
C PHE A 156 -2.57 -5.25 10.18
N VAL A 157 -3.69 -4.77 9.67
CA VAL A 157 -4.75 -5.63 9.13
C VAL A 157 -4.73 -5.52 7.61
N ARG A 158 -4.37 -6.62 6.93
CA ARG A 158 -4.47 -6.76 5.47
C ARG A 158 -5.73 -7.52 5.11
N LYS A 159 -6.69 -6.86 4.46
CA LYS A 159 -7.88 -7.50 3.90
C LYS A 159 -7.68 -7.70 2.41
N VAL A 160 -7.98 -8.88 1.92
CA VAL A 160 -7.84 -9.24 0.50
C VAL A 160 -9.18 -9.61 -0.08
N LYS A 161 -9.42 -9.20 -1.33
CA LYS A 161 -10.62 -9.56 -2.07
C LYS A 161 -10.24 -9.92 -3.51
N ILE A 162 -10.79 -11.03 -3.99
CA ILE A 162 -10.81 -11.38 -5.41
C ILE A 162 -12.26 -11.39 -5.86
N THR A 163 -12.53 -10.72 -6.97
CA THR A 163 -13.86 -10.67 -7.58
C THR A 163 -13.74 -11.12 -9.03
N ASN A 164 -14.61 -12.03 -9.45
CA ASN A 164 -14.82 -12.32 -10.86
C ASN A 164 -15.84 -11.32 -11.40
N GLU A 165 -15.39 -10.42 -12.27
CA GLU A 165 -16.23 -9.40 -12.94
C GLU A 165 -16.67 -9.84 -14.35
N GLY A 166 -16.38 -11.09 -14.72
CA GLY A 166 -16.87 -11.71 -15.95
C GLY A 166 -18.27 -12.33 -15.80
N ASN A 167 -18.84 -12.75 -16.93
CA ASN A 167 -20.16 -13.37 -16.99
C ASN A 167 -20.15 -14.89 -16.76
N GLU A 168 -18.96 -15.51 -16.76
CA GLU A 168 -18.79 -16.96 -16.64
C GLU A 168 -18.17 -17.31 -15.28
N THR A 169 -18.58 -18.44 -14.71
CA THR A 169 -17.94 -18.97 -13.49
C THR A 169 -16.50 -19.40 -13.80
N LYS A 170 -15.55 -18.94 -12.98
CA LYS A 170 -14.12 -19.26 -13.12
C LYS A 170 -13.63 -20.04 -11.91
N ASN A 171 -12.86 -21.09 -12.18
CA ASN A 171 -12.09 -21.78 -11.16
C ASN A 171 -10.69 -21.17 -11.10
N PHE A 172 -10.24 -20.81 -9.91
CA PHE A 172 -8.88 -20.32 -9.71
C PHE A 172 -8.26 -20.93 -8.45
N ARG A 173 -6.94 -21.02 -8.45
CA ARG A 173 -6.13 -21.36 -7.28
C ARG A 173 -5.35 -20.14 -6.86
N ILE A 174 -5.22 -19.93 -5.56
CA ILE A 174 -4.55 -18.76 -5.00
C ILE A 174 -3.47 -19.19 -4.01
N VAL A 175 -2.34 -18.50 -4.07
CA VAL A 175 -1.40 -18.36 -2.97
C VAL A 175 -1.34 -16.89 -2.63
N ASP A 176 -1.69 -16.54 -1.39
CA ASP A 176 -1.69 -15.17 -0.91
C ASP A 176 -1.14 -15.11 0.52
N GLY A 177 -0.32 -14.11 0.80
CA GLY A 177 0.27 -13.95 2.12
C GLY A 177 1.23 -12.77 2.23
N LEU A 178 2.07 -12.83 3.25
CA LEU A 178 3.13 -11.89 3.52
C LEU A 178 4.46 -12.65 3.59
N GLN A 179 5.52 -12.04 3.08
CA GLN A 179 6.87 -12.60 3.06
C GLN A 179 7.88 -11.63 3.71
N ASP A 180 9.02 -12.20 4.12
CA ASP A 180 10.14 -11.49 4.76
C ASP A 180 9.74 -10.76 6.05
N LEU A 181 8.93 -11.43 6.87
CA LEU A 181 8.61 -10.98 8.22
C LEU A 181 9.85 -11.05 9.12
N GLN A 182 10.04 -10.01 9.92
CA GLN A 182 11.15 -9.91 10.87
C GLN A 182 10.88 -10.72 12.13
N VAL A 183 11.96 -11.22 12.75
CA VAL A 183 11.89 -11.93 14.03
C VAL A 183 12.04 -10.91 15.16
N PRO A 184 11.18 -10.96 16.20
CA PRO A 184 11.27 -10.01 17.31
C PRO A 184 12.59 -10.15 18.06
N GLY A 185 13.14 -9.02 18.52
CA GLY A 185 14.34 -9.00 19.36
C GLY A 185 15.67 -9.07 18.61
N VAL A 186 15.64 -9.16 17.28
CA VAL A 186 16.83 -9.00 16.44
C VAL A 186 17.04 -7.51 16.17
N SER A 187 18.25 -7.02 16.42
CA SER A 187 18.53 -5.60 16.24
C SER A 187 18.51 -5.21 14.76
N GLN A 188 18.09 -3.98 14.49
CA GLN A 188 18.10 -3.43 13.13
C GLN A 188 19.49 -3.58 12.48
N ARG A 189 20.54 -3.32 13.26
CA ARG A 189 21.92 -3.46 12.79
C ARG A 189 22.25 -4.89 12.37
N LEU A 190 21.82 -5.91 13.12
CA LEU A 190 22.08 -7.30 12.74
C LEU A 190 21.38 -7.64 11.42
N HIS A 191 20.16 -7.17 11.23
CA HIS A 191 19.43 -7.36 9.96
C HIS A 191 20.10 -6.65 8.78
N LEU A 192 20.63 -5.44 8.97
CA LEU A 192 21.25 -4.66 7.90
C LEU A 192 22.67 -5.15 7.55
N ASP A 193 23.48 -5.45 8.56
CA ASP A 193 24.90 -5.75 8.38
C ASP A 193 25.15 -7.26 8.17
N LEU A 194 24.29 -8.12 8.76
CA LEU A 194 24.53 -9.56 8.93
C LEU A 194 23.24 -10.39 8.73
N SER A 195 22.44 -10.05 7.71
CA SER A 195 21.13 -10.70 7.46
C SER A 195 21.20 -12.23 7.38
N CYS A 196 22.19 -12.79 6.67
CA CYS A 196 22.36 -14.24 6.56
C CYS A 196 22.66 -14.92 7.91
N LEU A 197 23.33 -14.20 8.82
CA LEU A 197 23.54 -14.68 10.19
C LEU A 197 22.22 -14.64 10.95
N ALA A 198 21.44 -13.56 10.84
CA ALA A 198 20.11 -13.50 11.46
C ALA A 198 19.19 -14.63 10.94
N ASP A 199 19.23 -14.90 9.64
CA ASP A 199 18.46 -15.97 8.99
C ASP A 199 18.78 -17.36 9.55
N ALA A 200 20.05 -17.62 9.90
CA ALA A 200 20.47 -18.90 10.49
C ALA A 200 19.78 -19.22 11.84
N TYR A 201 19.20 -18.21 12.51
CA TYR A 201 18.46 -18.35 13.76
C TYR A 201 16.95 -18.12 13.60
N LYS A 202 16.43 -17.90 12.38
CA LYS A 202 15.00 -17.74 12.16
C LYS A 202 14.29 -19.09 12.34
N MET A 203 13.26 -19.10 13.18
CA MET A 203 12.34 -20.21 13.33
C MET A 203 10.91 -19.70 13.13
N SER A 204 10.19 -20.30 12.18
CA SER A 204 8.81 -19.95 11.86
C SER A 204 7.92 -21.17 12.10
N GLU A 205 6.89 -20.99 12.91
CA GLU A 205 5.99 -22.06 13.32
C GLU A 205 4.55 -21.71 12.94
N VAL A 206 3.75 -22.75 12.68
CA VAL A 206 2.32 -22.63 12.48
C VAL A 206 1.62 -23.26 13.68
N CYS A 207 0.77 -22.48 14.35
CA CYS A 207 -0.08 -23.03 15.41
C CYS A 207 -1.30 -23.69 14.75
N CYS A 208 -1.38 -25.02 14.82
CA CYS A 208 -2.43 -25.80 14.16
C CYS A 208 -3.83 -25.64 14.79
N GLU A 209 -3.98 -24.88 15.88
CA GLU A 209 -5.26 -24.67 16.58
C GLU A 209 -5.94 -23.32 16.27
N GLY A 210 -5.54 -22.63 15.22
CA GLY A 210 -6.25 -21.44 14.73
C GLY A 210 -7.53 -21.81 13.98
N ARG A 211 -8.69 -21.45 14.52
CA ARG A 211 -10.00 -21.50 13.83
C ARG A 211 -10.03 -20.66 12.56
#